data_AF-A0A3A4ZA67-F1
#
_entry.id   AF-A0A3A4ZA67-F1
#
_cell.length_a   1.000
_cell.length_b   1.000
_cell.length_c   1.000
_cell.angle_alpha   90.00
_cell.angle_beta   90.00
_cell.angle_gamma   90.00
#
_symmetry.space_group_name_H-M   'P 1'
#
loop_
_entity.id
_entity.type
_entity.pdbx_description
1 polymer ?
#
loop_
_entity_poly.entity_id
_entity_poly.type
_entity_poly.pdbx_seq_one_letter_code
_entity_poly.pdbx_strand_id
1 'polypeptide(L)'
;MPQMRSGKREEASMIRSITQQKPQEELDQLLNGLSRVFIVGCGTCVTLTCTGGRTEVDAMQRLLAARGKLITGSIVLPVACDNMTGEALQASRLMIGQAEAILVMTCAFGVQTVARQIKKIVIPALDTLFIGKETGPGQYDEVCTQCGSCIIGETGGICPVTSCHKGLVNGPCGGTNNGKCEIDQGKDCAWTMIYNRLKELNKLDAMRRLQRPRNHQGEPMPGKFRIKEAASLSPSATV
;
A
#
# COMPACT_ATOMS: atom_id res chain seq x y z
N MET A 1 -11.53 36.28 27.80
CA MET A 1 -12.10 35.39 26.78
C MET A 1 -10.98 34.86 25.90
N PRO A 2 -10.54 33.61 26.10
CA PRO A 2 -9.48 33.02 25.30
C PRO A 2 -10.07 32.47 24.00
N GLN A 3 -9.44 32.86 22.88
CA GLN A 3 -9.84 32.50 21.53
C GLN A 3 -9.66 30.99 21.29
N MET A 4 -10.73 30.33 20.86
CA MET A 4 -10.72 28.97 20.32
C MET A 4 -9.83 28.95 19.07
N ARG A 5 -8.62 28.42 19.18
CA ARG A 5 -7.84 28.02 18.00
C ARG A 5 -8.49 26.77 17.40
N SER A 6 -9.11 26.92 16.23
CA SER A 6 -9.59 25.82 15.42
C SER A 6 -8.44 24.85 15.15
N GLY A 7 -8.48 23.67 15.76
CA GLY A 7 -7.54 22.59 15.48
C GLY A 7 -7.76 22.11 14.05
N LYS A 8 -6.98 22.65 13.09
CA LYS A 8 -6.67 21.92 11.87
C LYS A 8 -5.99 20.64 12.34
N ARG A 9 -6.66 19.49 12.19
CA ARG A 9 -5.97 18.20 12.28
C ARG A 9 -4.88 18.27 11.22
N GLU A 10 -3.63 18.40 11.65
CA GLU A 10 -2.50 17.99 10.83
C GLU A 10 -2.73 16.49 10.60
N GLU A 11 -3.37 16.15 9.49
CA GLU A 11 -3.33 14.79 8.95
C GLU A 11 -1.87 14.50 8.67
N ALA A 12 -1.21 13.89 9.66
CA ALA A 12 0.15 13.43 9.54
C ALA A 12 0.21 12.56 8.28
N SER A 13 1.03 12.96 7.31
CA SER A 13 1.26 12.25 6.06
C SER A 13 1.64 10.80 6.37
N MET A 14 0.66 9.90 6.28
CA MET A 14 0.78 8.50 6.66
C MET A 14 0.98 7.64 5.43
N ILE A 15 1.77 6.58 5.59
CA ILE A 15 1.97 5.56 4.57
C ILE A 15 0.77 4.61 4.57
N ARG A 16 0.20 4.35 3.40
CA ARG A 16 -1.02 3.56 3.20
C ARG A 16 -0.85 2.54 2.09
N SER A 17 -1.59 1.44 2.14
CA SER A 17 -1.79 0.59 0.95
C SER A 17 -2.85 1.23 0.07
N ILE A 18 -2.47 1.61 -1.16
CA ILE A 18 -3.39 2.15 -2.15
C ILE A 18 -4.08 0.99 -2.86
N THR A 19 -5.40 1.10 -2.98
CA THR A 19 -6.25 0.03 -3.49
C THR A 19 -7.23 0.57 -4.51
N GLN A 20 -7.62 -0.29 -5.44
CA GLN A 20 -8.74 -0.07 -6.35
C GLN A 20 -9.71 -1.25 -6.25
N GLN A 21 -11.00 -1.01 -6.48
CA GLN A 21 -11.93 -2.11 -6.64
C GLN A 21 -11.62 -2.88 -7.92
N LYS A 22 -11.66 -4.21 -7.86
CA LYS A 22 -11.56 -5.04 -9.05
C LYS A 22 -12.70 -4.72 -10.02
N PRO A 23 -12.46 -4.85 -11.34
CA PRO A 23 -13.54 -4.78 -12.32
C PRO A 23 -14.67 -5.73 -11.97
N GLN A 24 -15.89 -5.33 -12.29
CA GLN A 24 -17.09 -6.09 -11.93
C GLN A 24 -17.11 -7.47 -12.57
N GLU A 25 -16.65 -7.55 -13.82
CA GLU A 25 -16.56 -8.79 -14.59
C GLU A 25 -15.61 -9.79 -13.92
N GLU A 26 -14.50 -9.31 -13.35
CA GLU A 26 -13.56 -10.15 -12.61
C GLU A 26 -14.17 -10.66 -11.31
N LEU A 27 -14.89 -9.80 -10.56
CA LEU A 27 -15.60 -10.23 -9.35
C LEU A 27 -16.68 -11.28 -9.65
N ASP A 28 -17.44 -11.09 -10.73
CA ASP A 28 -18.48 -12.04 -11.14
C ASP A 28 -17.88 -13.40 -11.50
N GLN A 29 -16.71 -13.41 -12.17
CA GLN A 29 -15.95 -14.63 -12.44
C GLN A 29 -15.45 -15.31 -11.17
N LEU A 30 -14.86 -14.55 -10.24
CA LEU A 30 -14.35 -15.08 -8.97
C LEU A 30 -15.47 -15.62 -8.07
N LEU A 31 -16.67 -15.02 -8.14
CA LEU A 31 -17.86 -15.41 -7.39
C LEU A 31 -18.74 -16.42 -8.14
N ASN A 32 -18.31 -16.90 -9.31
CA ASN A 32 -19.11 -17.82 -10.11
C ASN A 32 -19.38 -19.13 -9.34
N GLY A 33 -20.61 -19.63 -9.39
CA GLY A 33 -21.03 -20.83 -8.67
C GLY A 33 -21.14 -20.69 -7.14
N LEU A 34 -20.85 -19.51 -6.56
CA LEU A 34 -20.96 -19.25 -5.12
C LEU A 34 -22.21 -18.40 -4.86
N SER A 35 -23.18 -18.92 -4.12
CA SER A 35 -24.46 -18.25 -3.85
C SER A 35 -24.48 -17.51 -2.50
N ARG A 36 -23.74 -17.99 -1.49
CA ARG A 36 -23.74 -17.41 -0.14
C ARG A 36 -22.42 -16.74 0.17
N VAL A 37 -22.43 -15.42 0.43
CA VAL A 37 -21.21 -14.62 0.58
C VAL A 37 -21.24 -13.86 1.91
N PHE A 38 -20.13 -13.85 2.63
CA PHE A 38 -19.89 -12.95 3.76
C PHE A 38 -18.86 -11.88 3.35
N ILE A 39 -19.07 -10.62 3.72
CA ILE A 39 -18.21 -9.51 3.27
C ILE A 39 -17.36 -8.97 4.42
N VAL A 40 -16.06 -8.81 4.19
CA VAL A 40 -15.12 -8.21 5.15
C VAL A 40 -14.52 -6.95 4.55
N GLY A 41 -14.73 -5.79 5.19
CA GLY A 41 -14.04 -4.52 4.88
C GLY A 41 -12.98 -4.16 5.92
N CYS A 42 -12.31 -3.02 5.72
CA CYS A 42 -11.32 -2.50 6.66
C CYS A 42 -11.45 -0.98 6.88
N GLY A 43 -11.32 -0.55 8.13
CA GLY A 43 -11.49 0.83 8.59
C GLY A 43 -10.28 1.76 8.40
N THR A 44 -9.21 1.32 7.73
CA THR A 44 -7.97 2.11 7.56
C THR A 44 -7.73 2.54 6.12
N CYS A 45 -6.72 1.96 5.45
CA CYS A 45 -6.23 2.41 4.14
C CYS A 45 -7.35 2.40 3.10
N VAL A 46 -8.17 1.34 3.08
CA VAL A 46 -9.23 1.16 2.10
C VAL A 46 -10.46 2.02 2.34
N THR A 47 -10.67 2.50 3.58
CA THR A 47 -11.68 3.54 3.87
C THR A 47 -11.23 4.89 3.32
N LEU A 48 -9.94 5.21 3.48
CA LEU A 48 -9.39 6.48 2.99
C LEU A 48 -9.35 6.54 1.47
N THR A 49 -9.08 5.42 0.81
CA THR A 49 -9.15 5.32 -0.66
C THR A 49 -10.57 5.06 -1.18
N CYS A 50 -11.59 5.06 -0.32
CA CYS A 50 -12.99 4.83 -0.69
C CYS A 50 -13.19 3.55 -1.51
N THR A 51 -12.54 2.46 -1.10
CA THR A 51 -12.57 1.18 -1.83
C THR A 51 -13.11 0.00 -1.02
N GLY A 52 -13.03 0.04 0.32
CA GLY A 52 -13.41 -1.09 1.17
C GLY A 52 -13.81 -0.72 2.60
N GLY A 53 -14.16 0.54 2.84
CA GLY A 53 -14.72 1.00 4.10
C GLY A 53 -16.19 0.63 4.26
N ARG A 54 -16.86 1.17 5.29
CA ARG A 54 -18.26 0.85 5.58
C ARG A 54 -19.18 1.17 4.41
N THR A 55 -19.04 2.37 3.83
CA THR A 55 -19.84 2.82 2.69
C THR A 55 -19.71 1.87 1.50
N GLU A 56 -18.50 1.44 1.19
CA GLU A 56 -18.22 0.56 0.06
C GLU A 56 -18.68 -0.87 0.32
N VAL A 57 -18.55 -1.36 1.55
CA VAL A 57 -19.10 -2.66 1.96
C VAL A 57 -20.61 -2.67 1.81
N ASP A 58 -21.32 -1.65 2.30
CA ASP A 58 -22.78 -1.57 2.21
C ASP A 58 -23.25 -1.49 0.74
N ALA A 59 -22.49 -0.78 -0.12
CA ALA A 59 -22.74 -0.74 -1.55
C ALA A 59 -22.53 -2.10 -2.22
N MET A 60 -21.44 -2.80 -1.88
CA MET A 60 -21.15 -4.13 -2.40
C MET A 60 -22.20 -5.16 -1.96
N GLN A 61 -22.70 -5.07 -0.72
CA GLN A 61 -23.81 -5.93 -0.25
C GLN A 61 -25.05 -5.77 -1.12
N ARG A 62 -25.46 -4.53 -1.41
CA ARG A 62 -26.61 -4.23 -2.29
C ARG A 62 -26.38 -4.75 -3.70
N LEU A 63 -25.19 -4.53 -4.25
CA LEU A 63 -24.82 -4.94 -5.60
C LEU A 63 -24.90 -6.47 -5.76
N LEU A 64 -24.30 -7.23 -4.85
CA LEU A 64 -24.31 -8.68 -4.90
C LEU A 64 -25.69 -9.28 -4.62
N ALA A 65 -26.46 -8.68 -3.71
CA ALA A 65 -27.84 -9.07 -3.47
C ALA A 65 -28.71 -8.88 -4.73
N ALA A 66 -28.56 -7.77 -5.43
CA ALA A 66 -29.26 -7.52 -6.70
C ALA A 66 -28.88 -8.53 -7.80
N ARG A 67 -27.69 -9.13 -7.71
CA ARG A 67 -27.21 -10.22 -8.60
C ARG A 67 -27.57 -11.63 -8.09
N GLY A 68 -28.49 -11.73 -7.13
CA GLY A 68 -29.00 -13.02 -6.65
C GLY A 68 -28.07 -13.75 -5.67
N LYS A 69 -27.05 -13.09 -5.13
CA LYS A 69 -26.22 -13.64 -4.04
C LYS A 69 -26.92 -13.41 -2.70
N LEU A 70 -26.91 -14.41 -1.83
CA LEU A 70 -27.34 -14.26 -0.43
C LEU A 70 -26.17 -13.76 0.42
N ILE A 71 -26.32 -12.57 0.99
CA ILE A 71 -25.33 -12.02 1.92
C ILE A 71 -25.60 -12.55 3.32
N THR A 72 -24.72 -13.40 3.84
CA THR A 72 -24.90 -13.99 5.19
C THR A 72 -24.53 -13.03 6.31
N GLY A 73 -23.78 -11.96 6.00
CA GLY A 73 -23.40 -10.90 6.90
C GLY A 73 -22.24 -10.06 6.36
N SER A 74 -21.89 -9.00 7.08
CA SER A 74 -20.70 -8.22 6.81
C SER A 74 -20.05 -7.69 8.08
N ILE A 75 -18.75 -7.42 8.02
CA ILE A 75 -18.00 -6.77 9.09
C ILE A 75 -16.97 -5.81 8.48
N VAL A 76 -16.74 -4.68 9.13
CA VAL A 76 -15.61 -3.79 8.82
C VAL A 76 -14.66 -3.85 9.99
N LEU A 77 -13.49 -4.47 9.76
CA LEU A 77 -12.45 -4.60 10.77
C LEU A 77 -11.79 -3.24 10.97
N PRO A 78 -11.50 -2.79 12.22
CA PRO A 78 -10.75 -1.56 12.44
C PRO A 78 -9.45 -1.54 11.63
N VAL A 79 -8.65 -2.62 11.75
CA VAL A 79 -7.46 -2.89 10.93
C VAL A 79 -7.51 -4.37 10.54
N ALA A 80 -7.53 -4.70 9.24
CA ALA A 80 -7.62 -6.10 8.80
C ALA A 80 -6.27 -6.84 8.75
N CYS A 81 -5.17 -6.09 8.79
CA CYS A 81 -3.80 -6.62 8.75
C CYS A 81 -3.15 -6.68 10.13
N ASP A 82 -3.95 -6.69 11.20
CA ASP A 82 -3.49 -6.79 12.59
C ASP A 82 -3.73 -8.18 13.21
N ASN A 83 -3.34 -8.33 14.47
CA ASN A 83 -3.53 -9.57 15.22
C ASN A 83 -4.96 -9.74 15.77
N MET A 84 -5.75 -8.65 15.87
CA MET A 84 -7.11 -8.66 16.42
C MET A 84 -8.15 -9.18 15.42
N THR A 85 -7.77 -9.26 14.14
CA THR A 85 -8.62 -9.77 13.06
C THR A 85 -9.23 -11.15 13.38
N GLY A 86 -8.48 -12.05 14.02
CA GLY A 86 -8.99 -13.36 14.41
C GLY A 86 -10.17 -13.28 15.39
N GLU A 87 -10.03 -12.48 16.45
CA GLU A 87 -11.07 -12.30 17.47
C GLU A 87 -12.33 -11.65 16.88
N ALA A 88 -12.16 -10.63 16.04
CA ALA A 88 -13.26 -9.97 15.36
C ALA A 88 -14.04 -10.92 14.42
N LEU A 89 -13.34 -11.82 13.72
CA LEU A 89 -13.98 -12.83 12.88
C LEU A 89 -14.71 -13.90 13.71
N GLN A 90 -14.21 -14.26 14.90
CA GLN A 90 -14.90 -15.20 15.80
C GLN A 90 -16.27 -14.67 16.26
N ALA A 91 -16.40 -13.37 16.49
CA ALA A 91 -17.68 -12.74 16.82
C ALA A 91 -18.74 -12.94 15.72
N SER A 92 -18.32 -13.16 14.46
CA SER A 92 -19.19 -13.40 13.30
C SER A 92 -19.19 -14.87 12.83
N ARG A 93 -18.69 -15.80 13.64
CA ARG A 93 -18.46 -17.21 13.25
C ARG A 93 -19.69 -17.91 12.69
N LEU A 94 -20.89 -17.64 13.22
CA LEU A 94 -22.12 -18.27 12.73
C LEU A 94 -22.47 -17.83 11.29
N MET A 95 -22.43 -16.52 11.02
CA MET A 95 -22.69 -15.95 9.69
C MET A 95 -21.61 -16.36 8.67
N ILE A 96 -20.35 -16.34 9.10
CA ILE A 96 -19.22 -16.87 8.32
C ILE A 96 -19.45 -18.36 8.03
N GLY A 97 -19.93 -19.13 9.00
CA GLY A 97 -20.26 -20.55 8.90
C GLY A 97 -21.30 -20.88 7.82
N GLN A 98 -22.23 -19.97 7.57
CA GLN A 98 -23.28 -20.13 6.55
C GLN A 98 -22.82 -19.77 5.12
N ALA A 99 -21.78 -18.95 4.97
CA ALA A 99 -21.25 -18.53 3.68
C ALA A 99 -20.49 -19.65 2.94
N GLU A 100 -20.45 -19.62 1.63
CA GLU A 100 -19.58 -20.47 0.80
C GLU A 100 -18.22 -19.80 0.58
N ALA A 101 -18.22 -18.47 0.47
CA ALA A 101 -17.03 -17.67 0.31
C ALA A 101 -17.06 -16.37 1.13
N ILE A 102 -15.87 -15.88 1.44
CA ILE A 102 -15.64 -14.61 2.10
C ILE A 102 -15.10 -13.63 1.06
N LEU A 103 -15.88 -12.60 0.73
CA LEU A 103 -15.44 -11.51 -0.12
C LEU A 103 -14.72 -10.47 0.74
N VAL A 104 -13.43 -10.25 0.48
CA VAL A 104 -12.59 -9.39 1.32
C VAL A 104 -12.24 -8.11 0.57
N MET A 105 -12.85 -7.01 1.01
CA MET A 105 -12.64 -5.64 0.54
C MET A 105 -11.53 -4.97 1.35
N THR A 106 -10.32 -5.53 1.32
CA THR A 106 -9.14 -5.00 2.02
C THR A 106 -7.90 -5.06 1.12
N CYS A 107 -6.76 -4.51 1.54
CA CYS A 107 -5.50 -4.70 0.82
C CYS A 107 -4.99 -6.16 0.94
N ALA A 108 -3.97 -6.51 0.17
CA ALA A 108 -3.41 -7.86 0.11
C ALA A 108 -2.98 -8.41 1.49
N PHE A 109 -2.48 -7.55 2.38
CA PHE A 109 -2.15 -7.94 3.75
C PHE A 109 -3.38 -8.40 4.54
N GLY A 110 -4.49 -7.66 4.44
CA GLY A 110 -5.75 -7.99 5.09
C GLY A 110 -6.37 -9.27 4.52
N VAL A 111 -6.37 -9.44 3.20
CA VAL A 111 -6.83 -10.67 2.52
C VAL A 111 -6.10 -11.89 3.07
N GLN A 112 -4.77 -11.83 3.13
CA GLN A 112 -3.98 -12.94 3.65
C GLN A 112 -4.21 -13.19 5.14
N THR A 113 -4.38 -12.15 5.95
CA THR A 113 -4.66 -12.30 7.39
C THR A 113 -6.02 -12.96 7.60
N VAL A 114 -7.07 -12.54 6.88
CA VAL A 114 -8.39 -13.19 6.93
C VAL A 114 -8.30 -14.65 6.47
N ALA A 115 -7.59 -14.93 5.37
CA ALA A 115 -7.42 -16.28 4.84
C ALA A 115 -6.69 -17.23 5.80
N ARG A 116 -5.75 -16.74 6.61
CA ARG A 116 -5.07 -17.54 7.64
C ARG A 116 -5.98 -17.94 8.80
N GLN A 117 -7.06 -17.20 9.04
CA GLN A 117 -7.97 -17.38 10.19
C GLN A 117 -9.21 -18.21 9.84
N ILE A 118 -9.55 -18.35 8.56
CA ILE A 118 -10.79 -18.98 8.10
C ILE A 118 -10.50 -20.13 7.13
N LYS A 119 -11.16 -21.27 7.33
CA LYS A 119 -11.10 -22.43 6.41
C LYS A 119 -12.21 -22.36 5.34
N LYS A 120 -12.26 -21.28 4.57
CA LYS A 120 -13.22 -21.05 3.48
C LYS A 120 -12.53 -20.39 2.29
N ILE A 121 -13.20 -20.38 1.14
CA ILE A 121 -12.75 -19.64 -0.03
C ILE A 121 -12.71 -18.15 0.33
N VAL A 122 -11.56 -17.52 0.15
CA VAL A 122 -11.36 -16.08 0.36
C VAL A 122 -11.10 -15.42 -0.98
N ILE A 123 -11.93 -14.46 -1.34
CA ILE A 123 -11.90 -13.77 -2.61
C ILE A 123 -11.50 -12.31 -2.38
N PRO A 124 -10.36 -11.85 -2.91
CA PRO A 124 -10.01 -10.44 -2.84
C PRO A 124 -10.96 -9.62 -3.73
N ALA A 125 -11.58 -8.59 -3.17
CA ALA A 125 -12.43 -7.68 -3.93
C ALA A 125 -11.66 -6.49 -4.53
N LEU A 126 -10.43 -6.26 -4.03
CA LEU A 126 -9.61 -5.11 -4.37
C LEU A 126 -8.25 -5.56 -4.93
N ASP A 127 -7.70 -4.75 -5.82
CA ASP A 127 -6.27 -4.80 -6.14
C ASP A 127 -5.51 -3.88 -5.19
N THR A 128 -4.38 -4.36 -4.68
CA THR A 128 -3.41 -3.49 -3.98
C THR A 128 -2.39 -3.00 -5.00
N LEU A 129 -2.38 -1.69 -5.24
CA LEU A 129 -1.60 -1.07 -6.29
C LEU A 129 -0.16 -0.83 -5.83
N PHE A 130 0.00 -0.06 -4.76
CA PHE A 130 1.30 0.30 -4.21
C PHE A 130 1.17 0.79 -2.77
N ILE A 131 2.32 1.00 -2.12
CA ILE A 131 2.40 1.68 -0.83
C ILE A 131 2.56 3.19 -1.11
N GLY A 132 1.50 3.94 -0.82
CA GLY A 132 1.40 5.37 -1.11
C GLY A 132 1.64 6.23 0.10
N LYS A 133 2.27 7.38 -0.13
CA LYS A 133 2.31 8.51 0.80
C LYS A 133 1.29 9.54 0.35
N GLU A 134 0.45 10.02 1.27
CA GLU A 134 -0.48 11.10 0.96
C GLU A 134 0.27 12.43 0.76
N THR A 135 0.06 13.04 -0.40
CA THR A 135 0.67 14.32 -0.81
C THR A 135 -0.35 15.46 -0.89
N GLY A 136 -1.63 15.14 -0.86
CA GLY A 136 -2.77 16.04 -0.71
C GLY A 136 -4.05 15.23 -0.50
N PRO A 137 -5.20 15.87 -0.19
CA PRO A 137 -6.45 15.14 0.01
C PRO A 137 -6.81 14.28 -1.19
N GLY A 138 -6.84 12.96 -0.99
CA GLY A 138 -7.12 11.97 -2.05
C GLY A 138 -6.00 11.79 -3.09
N GLN A 139 -4.81 12.35 -2.85
CA GLN A 139 -3.64 12.24 -3.72
C GLN A 139 -2.54 11.44 -3.03
N TYR A 140 -2.07 10.40 -3.71
CA TYR A 140 -1.11 9.45 -3.16
C TYR A 140 0.01 9.18 -4.16
N ASP A 141 1.25 9.34 -3.70
CA ASP A 141 2.44 9.06 -4.48
C ASP A 141 3.12 7.77 -3.98
N GLU A 142 3.54 6.92 -4.92
CA GLU A 142 4.42 5.80 -4.60
C GLU A 142 5.83 6.32 -4.31
N VAL A 143 6.28 6.19 -3.06
CA VAL A 143 7.59 6.71 -2.63
C VAL A 143 8.64 5.62 -2.44
N CYS A 144 8.25 4.34 -2.38
CA CYS A 144 9.18 3.22 -2.24
C CYS A 144 8.59 1.91 -2.77
N THR A 145 9.33 1.20 -3.65
CA THR A 145 8.99 -0.17 -4.08
C THR A 145 9.63 -1.27 -3.22
N GLN A 146 10.28 -0.89 -2.10
CA GLN A 146 10.96 -1.82 -1.19
C GLN A 146 12.01 -2.74 -1.86
N CYS A 147 12.76 -2.23 -2.84
CA CYS A 147 13.67 -3.06 -3.65
C CYS A 147 14.93 -3.60 -2.94
N GLY A 148 15.20 -3.23 -1.69
CA GLY A 148 16.35 -3.72 -0.92
C GLY A 148 17.71 -3.15 -1.32
N SER A 149 17.79 -2.28 -2.33
CA SER A 149 19.04 -1.65 -2.82
C SER A 149 18.93 -0.12 -2.82
N CYS A 150 18.78 0.48 -1.65
CA CYS A 150 18.54 1.92 -1.52
C CYS A 150 19.74 2.76 -1.99
N ILE A 151 19.50 3.73 -2.88
CA ILE A 151 20.50 4.70 -3.37
C ILE A 151 20.08 6.16 -3.14
N ILE A 152 19.08 6.36 -2.27
CA ILE A 152 18.46 7.67 -2.05
C ILE A 152 19.47 8.68 -1.44
N GLY A 153 20.48 8.17 -0.74
CA GLY A 153 21.58 8.98 -0.21
C GLY A 153 22.43 9.62 -1.31
N GLU A 154 22.64 8.93 -2.43
CA GLU A 154 23.38 9.42 -3.59
C GLU A 154 22.55 10.38 -4.45
N THR A 155 21.22 10.30 -4.39
CA THR A 155 20.30 11.06 -5.24
C THR A 155 19.57 12.19 -4.51
N GLY A 156 20.17 12.70 -3.42
CA GLY A 156 19.69 13.90 -2.73
C GLY A 156 18.34 13.74 -2.04
N GLY A 157 17.93 12.51 -1.70
CA GLY A 157 16.65 12.24 -1.04
C GLY A 157 15.51 11.85 -1.99
N ILE A 158 15.76 11.80 -3.31
CA ILE A 158 14.73 11.46 -4.31
C ILE A 158 15.00 10.06 -4.84
N CYS A 159 14.03 9.16 -4.77
CA CYS A 159 14.18 7.79 -5.27
C CYS A 159 14.02 7.75 -6.81
N PRO A 160 15.09 7.50 -7.58
CA PRO A 160 14.97 7.44 -9.04
C PRO A 160 14.21 6.18 -9.50
N VAL A 161 14.04 5.18 -8.65
CA VAL A 161 13.33 3.93 -8.96
C VAL A 161 11.82 4.15 -9.05
N THR A 162 11.23 4.88 -8.11
CA THR A 162 9.79 5.15 -8.08
C THR A 162 9.44 6.41 -8.86
N SER A 163 10.28 7.46 -8.78
CA SER A 163 9.97 8.75 -9.41
C SER A 163 10.25 8.74 -10.93
N CYS A 164 11.14 7.89 -11.44
CA CYS A 164 11.36 7.76 -12.88
C CYS A 164 10.48 6.65 -13.47
N HIS A 165 9.72 6.94 -14.52
CA HIS A 165 8.94 5.92 -15.24
C HIS A 165 9.79 4.74 -15.75
N LYS A 166 11.05 5.00 -16.13
CA LYS A 166 12.02 3.98 -16.57
C LYS A 166 12.82 3.35 -15.42
N GLY A 167 12.66 3.85 -14.19
CA GLY A 167 13.39 3.37 -13.01
C GLY A 167 14.93 3.47 -13.12
N LEU A 168 15.45 4.40 -13.93
CA LEU A 168 16.88 4.52 -14.23
C LEU A 168 17.67 5.06 -13.04
N VAL A 169 18.77 4.39 -12.69
CA VAL A 169 19.63 4.73 -11.54
C VAL A 169 20.92 5.46 -11.89
N ASN A 170 21.19 5.67 -13.19
CA ASN A 170 22.42 6.27 -13.71
C ASN A 170 22.17 7.41 -14.70
N GLY A 171 21.39 8.42 -14.28
CA GLY A 171 21.16 9.63 -15.07
C GLY A 171 19.88 9.63 -15.93
N PRO A 172 19.58 10.78 -16.58
CA PRO A 172 18.40 10.96 -17.41
C PRO A 172 18.45 10.12 -18.70
N CYS A 173 17.28 9.74 -19.22
CA CYS A 173 17.16 8.94 -20.44
C CYS A 173 17.18 9.74 -21.75
N GLY A 174 17.45 11.04 -21.73
CA GLY A 174 17.27 11.95 -22.87
C GLY A 174 15.83 12.41 -23.11
N GLY A 175 14.85 11.67 -22.60
CA GLY A 175 13.41 11.96 -22.67
C GLY A 175 12.89 13.07 -21.74
N THR A 176 13.70 14.10 -21.50
CA THR A 176 13.34 15.20 -20.61
C THR A 176 13.08 16.46 -21.42
N ASN A 177 11.93 17.10 -21.21
CA ASN A 177 11.58 18.36 -21.86
C ASN A 177 11.24 19.40 -20.78
N ASN A 178 12.03 20.47 -20.68
CA ASN A 178 11.85 21.54 -19.69
C ASN A 178 11.60 21.03 -18.24
N GLY A 179 12.32 19.96 -17.87
CA GLY A 179 12.20 19.33 -16.55
C GLY A 179 11.04 18.35 -16.37
N LYS A 180 10.21 18.14 -17.41
CA LYS A 180 9.11 17.17 -17.43
C LYS A 180 9.50 15.88 -18.14
N CYS A 181 8.79 14.79 -17.82
CA CYS A 181 8.99 13.48 -18.42
C CYS A 181 8.30 13.36 -19.78
N GLU A 182 8.91 12.64 -20.74
CA GLU A 182 8.32 12.41 -22.07
C GLU A 182 6.99 11.66 -22.07
N ILE A 183 6.72 10.84 -21.04
CA ILE A 183 5.50 10.04 -20.97
C ILE A 183 4.28 10.83 -20.47
N ASP A 184 4.50 11.95 -19.79
CA ASP A 184 3.46 12.78 -19.22
C ASP A 184 4.01 14.18 -18.89
N GLN A 185 3.44 15.21 -19.51
CA GLN A 185 3.82 16.61 -19.29
C GLN A 185 3.50 17.10 -17.87
N GLY A 186 2.56 16.45 -17.17
CA GLY A 186 2.29 16.70 -15.76
C GLY A 186 3.39 16.18 -14.83
N LYS A 187 4.13 15.15 -15.25
CA LYS A 187 5.10 14.44 -14.41
C LYS A 187 6.49 15.07 -14.46
N ASP A 188 7.02 15.43 -13.30
CA ASP A 188 8.39 15.91 -13.18
C ASP A 188 9.41 14.81 -13.51
N CYS A 189 10.46 15.17 -14.23
CA CYS A 189 11.57 14.27 -14.48
C CYS A 189 12.37 14.08 -13.19
N ALA A 190 12.40 12.84 -12.68
CA ALA A 190 13.15 12.49 -11.48
C ALA A 190 14.61 12.97 -11.51
N TRP A 191 15.28 12.89 -12.66
CA TRP A 191 16.68 13.32 -12.80
C TRP A 191 16.85 14.83 -12.83
N THR A 192 15.86 15.58 -13.32
CA THR A 192 15.83 17.04 -13.14
C THR A 192 15.65 17.40 -11.67
N MET A 193 14.73 16.73 -10.96
CA MET A 193 14.52 16.94 -9.53
C MET A 193 15.79 16.62 -8.73
N ILE A 194 16.45 15.49 -9.01
CA ILE A 194 17.71 15.06 -8.37
C ILE A 194 18.81 16.10 -8.63
N TYR A 195 18.99 16.54 -9.87
CA TYR A 195 19.99 17.55 -10.22
C TYR A 195 19.77 18.85 -9.45
N ASN A 196 18.55 19.38 -9.46
CA ASN A 196 18.21 20.62 -8.76
C ASN A 196 18.47 20.50 -7.25
N ARG A 197 18.04 19.38 -6.66
CA ARG A 197 18.23 19.10 -5.24
C ARG A 197 19.70 18.98 -4.85
N LEU A 198 20.51 18.28 -5.64
CA LEU A 198 21.95 18.15 -5.39
C LEU A 198 22.70 19.46 -5.63
N LYS A 199 22.25 20.29 -6.58
CA LYS A 199 22.77 21.64 -6.80
C LYS A 199 22.56 22.52 -5.57
N GLU A 200 21.35 22.54 -5.01
CA GLU A 200 21.04 23.27 -3.77
C GLU A 200 21.90 22.82 -2.58
N LEU A 201 22.22 21.53 -2.52
CA LEU A 201 23.03 20.94 -1.45
C LEU A 201 24.54 21.08 -1.70
N ASN A 202 24.98 21.69 -2.80
CA ASN A 202 26.38 21.72 -3.25
C ASN A 202 27.02 20.32 -3.33
N LYS A 203 26.28 19.32 -3.83
CA LYS A 203 26.70 17.90 -3.94
C LYS A 203 26.57 17.33 -5.36
N LEU A 204 26.73 18.14 -6.40
CA LEU A 204 26.62 17.68 -7.80
C LEU A 204 27.61 16.56 -8.17
N ASP A 205 28.75 16.47 -7.49
CA ASP A 205 29.72 15.39 -7.73
C ASP A 205 29.15 13.99 -7.46
N ALA A 206 28.10 13.86 -6.62
CA ALA A 206 27.40 12.60 -6.41
C ALA A 206 26.81 12.03 -7.71
N MET A 207 26.44 12.88 -8.67
CA MET A 207 25.90 12.44 -9.97
C MET A 207 26.96 11.79 -10.87
N ARG A 208 28.25 12.00 -10.60
CA ARG A 208 29.34 11.36 -11.35
C ARG A 208 29.56 9.91 -10.92
N ARG A 209 28.99 9.48 -9.78
CA ARG A 209 29.13 8.13 -9.27
C ARG A 209 28.16 7.19 -9.97
N LEU A 210 28.72 6.26 -10.74
CA LEU A 210 27.94 5.18 -11.35
C LEU A 210 27.45 4.19 -10.29
N GLN A 211 26.15 3.96 -10.30
CA GLN A 211 25.50 2.90 -9.56
C GLN A 211 25.72 1.57 -10.26
N ARG A 212 25.97 0.53 -9.48
CA ARG A 212 26.01 -0.85 -9.98
C ARG A 212 24.64 -1.22 -10.57
N PRO A 213 24.58 -2.20 -11.48
CA PRO A 213 23.31 -2.81 -11.87
C PRO A 213 22.48 -3.15 -10.64
N ARG A 214 21.19 -2.81 -10.68
CA ARG A 214 20.31 -3.04 -9.53
C ARG A 214 20.23 -4.53 -9.22
N ASN A 215 20.42 -4.87 -7.96
CA ASN A 215 20.11 -6.21 -7.50
C ASN A 215 18.60 -6.32 -7.28
N HIS A 216 17.90 -6.97 -8.21
CA HIS A 216 16.47 -7.26 -8.10
C HIS A 216 16.16 -8.38 -7.08
N GLN A 217 17.20 -8.99 -6.49
CA GLN A 217 17.14 -10.03 -5.47
C GLN A 217 17.89 -9.57 -4.19
N GLY A 218 17.65 -8.33 -3.74
CA GLY A 218 18.26 -7.81 -2.51
C GLY A 218 18.05 -8.74 -1.32
N GLU A 219 16.84 -9.28 -1.21
CA GLU A 219 16.50 -10.47 -0.44
C GLU A 219 15.80 -11.46 -1.41
N PRO A 220 16.14 -12.76 -1.41
CA PRO A 220 15.46 -13.74 -2.23
C PRO A 220 13.97 -13.82 -1.90
N MET A 221 13.09 -13.86 -2.92
CA MET A 221 11.64 -14.00 -2.69
C MET A 221 11.26 -15.48 -2.46
N PRO A 222 10.37 -15.79 -1.49
CA PRO A 222 9.80 -14.89 -0.48
C PRO A 222 10.83 -14.55 0.61
N GLY A 223 10.96 -13.25 0.91
CA GLY A 223 11.98 -12.77 1.84
C GLY A 223 11.74 -13.21 3.28
N LYS A 224 12.82 -13.54 3.99
CA LYS A 224 12.77 -13.96 5.41
C LYS A 224 13.83 -13.22 6.20
N PHE A 225 13.39 -12.23 6.98
CA PHE A 225 14.27 -11.51 7.88
C PHE A 225 14.07 -11.96 9.33
N ARG A 226 15.16 -12.33 10.02
CA ARG A 226 15.16 -12.57 11.47
C ARG A 226 16.11 -11.57 12.12
N ILE A 227 15.59 -10.85 13.11
CA ILE A 227 16.42 -10.02 13.98
C ILE A 227 17.33 -10.99 14.74
N LYS A 228 18.65 -10.81 14.61
CA LYS A 228 19.60 -11.52 15.48
C LYS A 228 19.42 -10.94 16.88
N GLU A 229 19.28 -11.79 17.89
CA GLU A 229 19.27 -11.35 19.28
C GLU A 229 20.46 -10.41 19.51
N ALA A 230 20.19 -9.24 20.08
CA ALA A 230 21.23 -8.27 20.34
C ALA A 230 22.30 -8.93 21.23
N ALA A 231 23.52 -9.06 20.71
CA ALA A 231 24.66 -9.27 21.59
C ALA A 231 24.62 -8.11 22.59
N SER A 232 24.38 -8.41 23.86
CA SER A 232 24.34 -7.44 24.94
C SER A 232 25.56 -6.54 24.82
N LEU A 233 25.33 -5.27 24.46
CA LEU A 233 26.35 -4.23 24.55
C LEU A 233 26.68 -4.08 26.03
N SER A 234 27.67 -4.84 26.51
CA SER A 234 28.32 -4.56 27.78
C SER A 234 28.94 -3.17 27.64
N PRO A 235 28.58 -2.18 28.48
CA PRO A 235 29.27 -0.90 28.46
C PRO A 235 30.74 -1.19 28.76
N SER A 236 31.61 -0.87 27.81
CA SER A 236 33.06 -0.99 28.00
C SER A 236 33.43 -0.18 29.23
N ALA A 237 34.03 -0.84 30.20
CA ALA A 237 34.47 -0.24 31.44
C ALA A 237 35.36 0.97 31.18
N THR A 238 35.09 2.02 31.94
CA THR A 238 35.91 3.22 32.14
C THR A 238 37.38 2.84 32.35
N VAL A 239 38.28 3.51 31.62
CA VAL A 239 39.67 3.75 32.04
C VAL A 239 39.98 5.20 31.75
#